data_AF-A0A6Q2X9W8-F1
#
_entry.id   AF-A0A6Q2X9W8-F1
#
_cell.length_a   1.000
_cell.length_b   1.000
_cell.length_c   1.000
_cell.angle_alpha   90.00
_cell.angle_beta   90.00
_cell.angle_gamma   90.00
#
_symmetry.space_group_name_H-M   'P 1'
#
loop_
_entity.id
_entity.type
_entity.pdbx_description
1 polymer ?
#
loop_
_entity_poly.entity_id
_entity_poly.type
_entity_poly.pdbx_seq_one_letter_code
_entity_poly.pdbx_strand_id
1 'polypeptide(L)'
;SPCKPLCLTSPGASTLTVCSGIALWHQPSKSDPRTERLNTVNDLIKNICILPSLEDLLFYTIAGGAEKIPAHRFTTALKSTGLRTGDPRLKECMENLKVIMKTTSDGNLDRHLFKKCVQSNIVLLTQAFRKKFVIPDFMSFASEIDALYENAKNLGGGQVADYIPQLARFSPDLWAVSICTVDGQRHTVGDTKVPFCLQSCVKPLKYAIAVHDHGTEYVHRFIGKEPSGLRFNKLFLNEEDKPHNPMVNAGAIVCTSLLKVMNFMNKLAGNEYVGFSNATFQSERESGDRNFAIGYYLKEKKFLYRASVMAATLANGGFCPITGERVLGPEAVRNTLSLMHSCGMYDFSGQFAFHVGLPAKSGVAGGILLVVPNVMGIMCWSPPLDKLGNSVRGIQFCTDLVSLCNFHNYDNLRHFVKKLDPRREGGDQRVKSVINLLFAAYTGDVSALRRFALSSMDMEQRDYDSRTALHVAAAEGHIEVVKFLLEACRVNPVPKDRWGNTPMDEAVHFGHHDVVTMLQDYNNKYSPPGGTNEDKEKEMADKNIDGLI
;
A
#
# COMPACT_ATOMS: atom_id res chain seq x y z
N SER A 1 -58.11 -5.21 -26.83
CA SER A 1 -57.28 -5.95 -27.79
C SER A 1 -55.80 -5.59 -27.61
N PRO A 2 -55.00 -6.44 -26.96
CA PRO A 2 -53.56 -6.48 -27.15
C PRO A 2 -53.14 -7.73 -27.94
N CYS A 3 -52.17 -7.57 -28.84
CA CYS A 3 -51.63 -8.64 -29.67
C CYS A 3 -50.77 -9.62 -28.84
N LYS A 4 -51.02 -10.92 -29.05
CA LYS A 4 -50.06 -12.03 -28.80
C LYS A 4 -48.97 -12.05 -29.88
N PRO A 5 -47.81 -12.67 -29.65
CA PRO A 5 -47.63 -14.08 -30.07
C PRO A 5 -46.89 -14.95 -29.01
N LEU A 6 -47.47 -16.11 -28.67
CA LEU A 6 -47.02 -17.48 -29.03
C LEU A 6 -45.85 -18.04 -28.19
N CYS A 7 -46.22 -18.83 -27.18
CA CYS A 7 -45.40 -19.92 -26.66
C CYS A 7 -45.46 -21.12 -27.62
N LEU A 8 -44.29 -21.67 -27.97
CA LEU A 8 -44.12 -23.05 -28.40
C LEU A 8 -43.00 -23.64 -27.54
N THR A 9 -43.37 -24.60 -26.70
CA THR A 9 -42.48 -25.48 -25.93
C THR A 9 -42.14 -26.72 -26.73
N SER A 10 -40.86 -27.13 -26.77
CA SER A 10 -40.41 -28.53 -26.80
C SER A 10 -38.87 -28.59 -26.77
N PRO A 11 -38.26 -29.64 -26.16
CA PRO A 11 -37.05 -29.53 -25.34
C PRO A 11 -35.78 -30.01 -26.04
N GLY A 12 -34.62 -29.54 -25.56
CA GLY A 12 -33.32 -30.13 -25.86
C GLY A 12 -32.28 -29.14 -26.35
N ALA A 13 -31.61 -28.45 -25.42
CA ALA A 13 -30.28 -27.87 -25.65
C ALA A 13 -29.61 -27.61 -24.30
N SER A 14 -28.87 -28.61 -23.80
CA SER A 14 -27.98 -28.47 -22.65
C SER A 14 -26.71 -27.75 -23.11
N THR A 15 -26.40 -26.61 -22.50
CA THR A 15 -25.15 -25.87 -22.68
C THR A 15 -23.97 -26.70 -22.14
N LEU A 16 -23.02 -26.99 -23.03
CA LEU A 16 -21.75 -27.64 -22.72
C LEU A 16 -20.82 -26.65 -22.00
N THR A 17 -20.47 -26.95 -20.75
CA THR A 17 -19.25 -26.45 -20.12
C THR A 17 -18.23 -27.58 -20.15
N VAL A 18 -17.16 -27.40 -20.92
CA VAL A 18 -16.10 -28.37 -21.12
C VAL A 18 -15.19 -28.38 -19.88
N CYS A 19 -15.27 -29.42 -19.07
CA CYS A 19 -14.17 -29.87 -18.23
C CYS A 19 -13.41 -30.97 -19.00
N SER A 20 -12.13 -30.73 -19.29
CA SER A 20 -11.14 -31.77 -19.56
C SER A 20 -11.19 -32.81 -18.43
N GLY A 21 -11.21 -34.12 -18.60
CA GLY A 21 -10.85 -34.96 -19.73
C GLY A 21 -10.41 -36.29 -19.13
N ILE A 22 -11.34 -37.23 -18.92
CA ILE A 22 -11.05 -38.65 -18.67
C ILE A 22 -12.13 -39.44 -19.41
N ALA A 23 -11.80 -39.96 -20.58
CA ALA A 23 -12.63 -40.93 -21.29
C ALA A 23 -12.24 -42.34 -20.82
N LEU A 24 -13.14 -43.05 -20.16
CA LEU A 24 -13.04 -44.49 -19.96
C LEU A 24 -14.17 -45.16 -20.73
N TRP A 25 -13.79 -45.93 -21.76
CA TRP A 25 -14.68 -46.82 -22.51
C TRP A 25 -15.23 -47.92 -21.59
N HIS A 26 -16.53 -48.19 -21.66
CA HIS A 26 -17.15 -49.37 -21.05
C HIS A 26 -18.04 -50.09 -22.08
N GLN A 27 -17.67 -51.33 -22.41
CA GLN A 27 -18.59 -52.32 -22.95
C GLN A 27 -19.26 -53.10 -21.81
N PRO A 28 -20.51 -53.56 -21.97
CA PRO A 28 -21.21 -54.28 -20.91
C PRO A 28 -21.00 -55.79 -21.03
N SER A 29 -20.46 -56.43 -19.98
CA SER A 29 -20.66 -57.86 -19.77
C SER A 29 -20.69 -58.24 -18.28
N LYS A 30 -21.88 -58.69 -17.89
CA LYS A 30 -22.25 -59.74 -16.91
C LYS A 30 -21.55 -59.83 -15.54
N SER A 31 -22.43 -59.71 -14.53
CA SER A 31 -22.52 -60.44 -13.25
C SER A 31 -21.35 -60.36 -12.26
N ASP A 32 -21.71 -59.90 -11.04
CA ASP A 32 -21.26 -60.35 -9.70
C ASP A 32 -20.65 -59.23 -8.79
N PRO A 33 -20.56 -59.43 -7.47
CA PRO A 33 -21.47 -58.96 -6.43
C PRO A 33 -20.96 -57.64 -5.79
N ARG A 34 -21.73 -56.56 -5.85
CA ARG A 34 -21.32 -55.23 -5.30
C ARG A 34 -22.28 -54.63 -4.28
N THR A 35 -23.08 -55.42 -3.59
CA THR A 35 -24.05 -54.86 -2.64
C THR A 35 -23.44 -54.49 -1.27
N GLU A 36 -22.20 -54.92 -0.95
CA GLU A 36 -21.52 -54.53 0.30
C GLU A 36 -20.43 -53.44 0.13
N ARG A 37 -20.03 -53.09 -1.10
CA ARG A 37 -19.09 -51.96 -1.36
C ARG A 37 -19.77 -50.61 -1.54
N LEU A 38 -21.09 -50.56 -1.63
CA LEU A 38 -21.86 -49.33 -1.82
C LEU A 38 -21.92 -48.44 -0.57
N ASN A 39 -21.70 -48.98 0.63
CA ASN A 39 -21.63 -48.17 1.85
C ASN A 39 -20.25 -47.54 2.08
N THR A 40 -19.15 -48.18 1.65
CA THR A 40 -17.79 -47.63 1.78
C THR A 40 -17.50 -46.55 0.75
N VAL A 41 -18.07 -46.65 -0.45
CA VAL A 41 -17.92 -45.62 -1.50
C VAL A 41 -18.75 -44.38 -1.18
N ASN A 42 -19.94 -44.50 -0.58
CA ASN A 42 -20.71 -43.35 -0.12
C ASN A 42 -20.06 -42.63 1.07
N ASP A 43 -19.36 -43.35 1.96
CA ASP A 43 -18.57 -42.72 3.04
C ASP A 43 -17.26 -42.11 2.53
N LEU A 44 -16.62 -42.68 1.49
CA LEU A 44 -15.50 -42.03 0.80
C LEU A 44 -15.95 -40.79 0.01
N ILE A 45 -17.11 -40.83 -0.65
CA ILE A 45 -17.65 -39.69 -1.41
C ILE A 45 -18.17 -38.59 -0.47
N LYS A 46 -18.70 -38.93 0.72
CA LYS A 46 -18.98 -37.94 1.78
C LYS A 46 -17.71 -37.25 2.29
N ASN A 47 -16.57 -37.94 2.29
CA ASN A 47 -15.28 -37.38 2.71
C ASN A 47 -14.53 -36.64 1.58
N ILE A 48 -14.88 -36.85 0.30
CA ILE A 48 -14.15 -36.30 -0.87
C ILE A 48 -14.84 -35.07 -1.49
N CYS A 49 -16.07 -34.73 -1.11
CA CYS A 49 -16.82 -33.61 -1.71
C CYS A 49 -17.27 -32.52 -0.72
N ILE A 50 -16.46 -32.19 0.29
CA ILE A 50 -16.58 -30.90 0.98
C ILE A 50 -15.57 -29.97 0.32
N LEU A 51 -16.02 -29.08 -0.57
CA LEU A 51 -15.23 -27.91 -0.94
C LEU A 51 -14.76 -27.26 0.37
N PRO A 52 -13.44 -27.19 0.64
CA PRO A 52 -12.97 -26.67 1.91
C PRO A 52 -13.52 -25.26 2.10
N SER A 53 -14.15 -25.03 3.26
CA SER A 53 -14.68 -23.71 3.57
C SER A 53 -13.55 -22.68 3.61
N LEU A 54 -13.84 -21.39 3.40
CA LEU A 54 -12.79 -20.35 3.40
C LEU A 54 -12.00 -20.35 4.72
N GLU A 55 -12.66 -20.70 5.83
CA GLU A 55 -12.07 -20.88 7.14
C GLU A 55 -11.09 -22.05 7.17
N ASP A 56 -11.41 -23.17 6.52
CA ASP A 56 -10.53 -24.34 6.45
C ASP A 56 -9.29 -24.04 5.60
N LEU A 57 -9.46 -23.35 4.46
CA LEU A 57 -8.34 -22.90 3.63
C LEU A 57 -7.40 -21.97 4.40
N LEU A 58 -7.98 -21.03 5.18
CA LEU A 58 -7.21 -20.14 6.04
C LEU A 58 -6.47 -20.90 7.14
N PHE A 59 -7.12 -21.91 7.74
CA PHE A 59 -6.49 -22.77 8.74
C PHE A 59 -5.23 -23.44 8.17
N TYR A 60 -5.33 -24.12 7.02
CA TYR A 60 -4.18 -24.79 6.41
C TYR A 60 -3.06 -23.82 6.02
N THR A 61 -3.42 -22.61 5.57
CA THR A 61 -2.47 -21.55 5.24
C THR A 61 -1.61 -21.15 6.45
N ILE A 62 -2.21 -21.07 7.64
CA ILE A 62 -1.51 -20.64 8.86
C ILE A 62 -0.82 -21.82 9.55
N ALA A 63 -1.41 -23.01 9.51
CA ALA A 63 -0.88 -24.21 10.15
C ALA A 63 0.43 -24.68 9.48
N GLY A 64 0.55 -24.52 8.15
CA GLY A 64 1.72 -24.97 7.40
C GLY A 64 1.92 -26.48 7.50
N GLY A 65 0.83 -27.24 7.43
CA GLY A 65 0.83 -28.70 7.53
C GLY A 65 0.67 -29.29 8.93
N ALA A 66 0.68 -28.46 9.99
CA ALA A 66 0.41 -28.91 11.35
C ALA A 66 -1.09 -29.20 11.60
N GLU A 67 -1.40 -30.12 12.53
CA GLU A 67 -2.78 -30.44 12.91
C GLU A 67 -3.46 -29.36 13.77
N LYS A 68 -2.67 -28.53 14.45
CA LYS A 68 -3.15 -27.47 15.34
C LYS A 68 -2.32 -26.19 15.15
N ILE A 69 -2.96 -25.04 15.42
CA ILE A 69 -2.33 -23.72 15.36
C ILE A 69 -2.19 -23.15 16.77
N PRO A 70 -0.97 -22.83 17.24
CA PRO A 70 -0.81 -22.08 18.49
C PRO A 70 -1.43 -20.68 18.37
N ALA A 71 -2.21 -20.25 19.37
CA ALA A 71 -2.88 -18.94 19.33
C ALA A 71 -1.89 -17.75 19.15
N HIS A 72 -0.68 -17.86 19.70
CA HIS A 72 0.36 -16.86 19.51
C HIS A 72 0.86 -16.78 18.05
N ARG A 73 0.90 -17.90 17.33
CA ARG A 73 1.27 -17.95 15.91
C ARG A 73 0.23 -17.26 15.04
N PHE A 74 -1.06 -17.51 15.31
CA PHE A 74 -2.16 -16.79 14.66
C PHE A 74 -2.09 -15.28 14.88
N THR A 75 -1.95 -14.83 16.12
CA THR A 75 -1.89 -13.39 16.43
C THR A 75 -0.63 -12.71 15.89
N THR A 76 0.50 -13.42 15.83
CA THR A 76 1.73 -12.92 15.20
C THR A 76 1.57 -12.79 13.68
N ALA A 77 1.01 -13.82 13.04
CA ALA A 77 0.73 -13.78 11.61
C ALA A 77 -0.28 -12.68 11.26
N LEU A 78 -1.33 -12.49 12.07
CA LEU A 78 -2.27 -11.39 11.92
C LEU A 78 -1.58 -10.02 12.02
N LYS A 79 -0.68 -9.82 12.99
CA LYS A 79 0.10 -8.57 13.12
C LYS A 79 1.02 -8.33 11.92
N SER A 80 1.57 -9.39 11.32
CA SER A 80 2.42 -9.27 10.13
C SER A 80 1.67 -8.74 8.90
N THR A 81 0.34 -8.87 8.85
CA THR A 81 -0.49 -8.24 7.82
C THR A 81 -0.64 -6.72 8.00
N GLY A 82 -0.18 -6.18 9.14
CA GLY A 82 -0.34 -4.77 9.53
C GLY A 82 -1.62 -4.48 10.32
N LEU A 83 -2.57 -5.42 10.40
CA LEU A 83 -3.73 -5.29 11.28
C LEU A 83 -3.31 -5.37 12.76
N ARG A 84 -4.01 -4.64 13.62
CA ARG A 84 -3.82 -4.72 15.08
C ARG A 84 -4.95 -5.52 15.72
N THR A 85 -4.64 -6.20 16.82
CA THR A 85 -5.63 -6.99 17.60
C THR A 85 -6.74 -6.14 18.22
N GLY A 86 -6.55 -4.81 18.32
CA GLY A 86 -7.59 -3.87 18.76
C GLY A 86 -8.43 -3.29 17.62
N ASP A 87 -8.42 -3.88 16.43
CA ASP A 87 -9.30 -3.48 15.32
C ASP A 87 -10.77 -3.80 15.67
N PRO A 88 -11.69 -2.81 15.65
CA PRO A 88 -13.11 -3.04 15.92
C PRO A 88 -13.74 -4.13 15.04
N ARG A 89 -13.29 -4.28 13.78
CA ARG A 89 -13.78 -5.31 12.85
C ARG A 89 -13.32 -6.72 13.22
N LEU A 90 -12.36 -6.87 14.12
CA LEU A 90 -11.86 -8.16 14.61
C LEU A 90 -12.32 -8.46 16.04
N LYS A 91 -13.21 -7.65 16.61
CA LYS A 91 -13.64 -7.76 18.01
C LYS A 91 -14.15 -9.16 18.35
N GLU A 92 -15.09 -9.68 17.56
CA GLU A 92 -15.69 -11.01 17.78
C GLU A 92 -14.65 -12.12 17.70
N CYS A 93 -13.77 -12.09 16.70
CA CYS A 93 -12.66 -13.04 16.57
C CYS A 93 -11.74 -13.02 17.79
N MET A 94 -11.36 -11.82 18.26
CA MET A 94 -10.47 -11.69 19.42
C MET A 94 -11.15 -12.06 20.75
N GLU A 95 -12.46 -11.83 20.88
CA GLU A 95 -13.24 -12.27 22.05
C GLU A 95 -13.38 -13.80 22.08
N ASN A 96 -13.71 -14.41 20.94
CA ASN A 96 -13.75 -15.87 20.79
C ASN A 96 -12.39 -16.51 21.08
N LEU A 97 -11.30 -15.90 20.57
CA LEU A 97 -9.94 -16.37 20.84
C LEU A 97 -9.62 -16.36 22.33
N LYS A 98 -9.99 -15.29 23.05
CA LYS A 98 -9.79 -15.20 24.51
C LYS A 98 -10.59 -16.24 25.27
N VAL A 99 -11.82 -16.54 24.85
CA VAL A 99 -12.65 -17.59 25.45
C VAL A 99 -11.98 -18.96 25.25
N ILE A 100 -11.54 -19.26 24.03
CA ILE A 100 -10.86 -20.52 23.70
C ILE A 100 -9.55 -20.67 24.48
N MET A 101 -8.76 -19.60 24.61
CA MET A 101 -7.52 -19.62 25.40
C MET A 101 -7.74 -19.88 26.89
N LYS A 102 -8.93 -19.56 27.43
CA LYS A 102 -9.29 -19.88 28.83
C LYS A 102 -9.78 -21.30 29.01
N THR A 103 -10.39 -21.90 27.97
CA THR A 103 -10.95 -23.26 28.05
C THR A 103 -9.95 -24.36 27.68
N THR A 104 -8.89 -24.02 26.96
CA THR A 104 -7.94 -25.01 26.42
C THR A 104 -6.63 -24.95 27.20
N SER A 105 -6.15 -26.08 27.71
CA SER A 105 -4.95 -26.15 28.57
C SER A 105 -3.63 -25.94 27.81
N ASP A 106 -3.61 -26.20 26.50
CA ASP A 106 -2.42 -26.14 25.65
C ASP A 106 -2.35 -24.86 24.79
N GLY A 107 -3.40 -24.02 24.80
CA GLY A 107 -3.47 -22.78 24.01
C GLY A 107 -3.47 -22.98 22.49
N ASN A 108 -3.76 -24.20 22.03
CA ASN A 108 -3.76 -24.57 20.62
C ASN A 108 -5.19 -24.57 20.04
N LEU A 109 -5.28 -24.18 18.77
CA LEU A 109 -6.51 -24.15 18.00
C LEU A 109 -6.52 -25.34 17.04
N ASP A 110 -7.44 -26.27 17.23
CA ASP A 110 -7.78 -27.24 16.18
C ASP A 110 -8.62 -26.58 15.07
N ARG A 111 -8.87 -27.32 13.98
CA ARG A 111 -9.63 -26.83 12.82
C ARG A 111 -11.03 -26.31 13.19
N HIS A 112 -11.72 -26.99 14.11
CA HIS A 112 -13.10 -26.64 14.48
C HIS A 112 -13.13 -25.38 15.37
N LEU A 113 -12.24 -25.31 16.37
CA LEU A 113 -12.06 -24.15 17.23
C LEU A 113 -11.61 -22.92 16.44
N PHE A 114 -10.69 -23.11 15.48
CA PHE A 114 -10.27 -22.04 14.58
C PHE A 114 -11.44 -21.51 13.76
N LYS A 115 -12.22 -22.39 13.12
CA LYS A 115 -13.41 -22.01 12.35
C LYS A 115 -14.40 -21.20 13.18
N LYS A 116 -14.74 -21.67 14.38
CA LYS A 116 -15.61 -20.95 15.32
C LYS A 116 -15.05 -19.59 15.70
N CYS A 117 -13.73 -19.46 15.80
CA CYS A 117 -13.06 -18.22 16.12
C CYS A 117 -13.12 -17.19 14.98
N VAL A 118 -12.96 -17.61 13.72
CA VAL A 118 -12.78 -16.69 12.58
C VAL A 118 -14.06 -16.44 11.77
N GLN A 119 -15.10 -17.27 11.92
CA GLN A 119 -16.31 -17.24 11.07
C GLN A 119 -16.92 -15.83 10.88
N SER A 120 -17.03 -15.03 11.95
CA SER A 120 -17.65 -13.70 11.88
C SER A 120 -16.82 -12.67 11.13
N ASN A 121 -15.51 -12.90 11.00
CA ASN A 121 -14.56 -11.93 10.45
C ASN A 121 -13.76 -12.52 9.28
N ILE A 122 -14.23 -13.64 8.70
CA ILE A 122 -13.49 -14.42 7.70
C ILE A 122 -13.21 -13.62 6.44
N VAL A 123 -14.10 -12.72 6.02
CA VAL A 123 -13.91 -11.90 4.81
C VAL A 123 -12.67 -11.01 4.94
N LEU A 124 -12.57 -10.26 6.05
CA LEU A 124 -11.43 -9.39 6.32
C LEU A 124 -10.14 -10.19 6.52
N LEU A 125 -10.21 -11.30 7.26
CA LEU A 125 -9.05 -12.17 7.48
C LEU A 125 -8.56 -12.79 6.16
N THR A 126 -9.48 -13.21 5.28
CA THR A 126 -9.15 -13.74 3.96
C THR A 126 -8.43 -12.69 3.12
N GLN A 127 -8.89 -11.43 3.13
CA GLN A 127 -8.19 -10.35 2.44
C GLN A 127 -6.78 -10.12 3.01
N ALA A 128 -6.64 -10.12 4.33
CA ALA A 128 -5.37 -9.93 5.02
C ALA A 128 -4.34 -11.01 4.67
N PHE A 129 -4.71 -12.28 4.81
CA PHE A 129 -3.79 -13.41 4.61
C PHE A 129 -3.54 -13.74 3.15
N ARG A 130 -4.44 -13.35 2.22
CA ARG A 130 -4.23 -13.47 0.77
C ARG A 130 -3.51 -12.27 0.15
N LYS A 131 -2.94 -11.39 0.99
CA LYS A 131 -2.24 -10.18 0.54
C LYS A 131 -3.08 -9.30 -0.40
N LYS A 132 -4.39 -9.20 -0.14
CA LYS A 132 -5.34 -8.39 -0.93
C LYS A 132 -5.52 -6.98 -0.41
N PHE A 133 -4.83 -6.62 0.67
CA PHE A 133 -4.76 -5.23 1.10
C PHE A 133 -3.97 -4.38 0.11
N VAL A 134 -4.26 -3.09 0.14
CA VAL A 134 -3.68 -2.05 -0.69
C VAL A 134 -2.16 -2.00 -0.56
N ILE A 135 -1.60 -2.43 0.57
CA ILE A 135 -0.16 -2.68 0.74
C ILE A 135 0.02 -4.16 1.12
N PRO A 136 0.32 -5.04 0.15
CA PRO A 136 0.53 -6.47 0.37
C PRO A 136 1.63 -6.79 1.40
N ASP A 137 2.83 -6.21 1.20
CA ASP A 137 4.04 -6.50 1.99
C ASP A 137 4.25 -5.42 3.07
N PHE A 138 3.28 -5.29 3.98
CA PHE A 138 3.22 -4.17 4.94
C PHE A 138 4.43 -4.06 5.88
N MET A 139 5.03 -5.17 6.30
CA MET A 139 6.21 -5.13 7.19
C MET A 139 7.44 -4.53 6.51
N SER A 140 7.62 -4.82 5.21
CA SER A 140 8.70 -4.22 4.41
C SER A 140 8.46 -2.72 4.28
N PHE A 141 7.24 -2.34 3.90
CA PHE A 141 6.85 -0.93 3.82
C PHE A 141 6.98 -0.19 5.17
N ALA A 142 6.61 -0.82 6.29
CA ALA A 142 6.78 -0.26 7.62
C ALA A 142 8.26 0.01 7.95
N SER A 143 9.17 -0.86 7.51
CA SER A 143 10.61 -0.69 7.68
C SER A 143 11.14 0.51 6.87
N GLU A 144 10.62 0.73 5.66
CA GLU A 144 10.93 1.93 4.87
C GLU A 144 10.43 3.21 5.58
N ILE A 145 9.24 3.16 6.19
CA ILE A 145 8.71 4.28 7.00
C ILE A 145 9.61 4.58 8.20
N ASP A 146 10.15 3.55 8.85
CA ASP A 146 11.10 3.72 9.97
C ASP A 146 12.42 4.37 9.49
N ALA A 147 12.92 4.00 8.31
CA ALA A 147 14.09 4.63 7.70
C ALA A 147 13.84 6.11 7.38
N LEU A 148 12.69 6.44 6.78
CA LEU A 148 12.27 7.82 6.54
C LEU A 148 12.12 8.63 7.84
N TYR A 149 11.61 7.99 8.89
CA TYR A 149 11.50 8.60 10.22
C TYR A 149 12.87 8.97 10.79
N GLU A 150 13.84 8.05 10.78
CA GLU A 150 15.19 8.28 11.30
C GLU A 150 15.96 9.31 10.47
N ASN A 151 15.78 9.35 9.15
CA ASN A 151 16.37 10.39 8.29
C ASN A 151 15.89 11.80 8.69
N ALA A 152 14.58 11.96 8.91
CA ALA A 152 14.00 13.25 9.30
C ALA A 152 14.30 13.63 10.76
N LYS A 153 14.54 12.66 11.65
CA LYS A 153 14.80 12.88 13.08
C LYS A 153 16.06 13.70 13.34
N ASN A 154 17.09 13.49 12.54
CA ASN A 154 18.39 14.17 12.67
C ASN A 154 18.36 15.63 12.21
N LEU A 155 17.27 16.08 11.59
CA LEU A 155 17.10 17.50 11.28
C LEU A 155 16.91 18.30 12.56
N GLY A 156 17.91 19.14 12.84
CA GLY A 156 17.82 20.26 13.76
C GLY A 156 17.31 21.51 13.07
N GLY A 157 16.70 22.42 13.83
CA GLY A 157 16.21 23.71 13.34
C GLY A 157 14.71 23.89 13.54
N GLY A 158 14.21 25.03 13.05
CA GLY A 158 12.86 25.50 13.35
C GLY A 158 12.73 26.07 14.77
N GLN A 159 11.54 26.57 15.08
CA GLN A 159 11.21 27.13 16.40
C GLN A 159 9.85 26.57 16.86
N VAL A 160 9.78 26.17 18.12
CA VAL A 160 8.52 25.77 18.73
C VAL A 160 7.63 27.00 18.82
N ALA A 161 6.34 26.86 18.47
CA ALA A 161 5.38 27.93 18.63
C ALA A 161 5.27 28.35 20.10
N ASP A 162 5.60 29.61 20.40
CA ASP A 162 5.72 30.14 21.76
C ASP A 162 4.72 31.26 22.10
N TYR A 163 3.88 31.65 21.13
CA TYR A 163 2.86 32.69 21.31
C TYR A 163 1.80 32.34 22.37
N ILE A 164 1.64 31.05 22.71
CA ILE A 164 0.88 30.59 23.88
C ILE A 164 1.70 29.62 24.74
N PRO A 165 1.56 29.67 26.08
CA PRO A 165 2.32 28.81 26.99
C PRO A 165 2.11 27.31 26.75
N GLN A 166 0.94 26.88 26.30
CA GLN A 166 0.62 25.46 26.10
C GLN A 166 1.39 24.85 24.93
N LEU A 167 1.73 25.64 23.90
CA LEU A 167 2.56 25.17 22.78
C LEU A 167 4.05 25.28 23.12
N ALA A 168 4.45 26.35 23.81
CA ALA A 168 5.83 26.58 24.24
C ALA A 168 6.40 25.46 25.14
N ARG A 169 5.51 24.71 25.81
CA ARG A 169 5.88 23.61 26.71
C ARG A 169 6.33 22.32 26.02
N PHE A 170 6.09 22.17 24.72
CA PHE A 170 6.52 20.97 24.01
C PHE A 170 8.03 20.98 23.77
N SER A 171 8.68 19.85 24.03
CA SER A 171 10.10 19.70 23.71
C SER A 171 10.32 19.73 22.19
N PRO A 172 11.34 20.46 21.69
CA PRO A 172 11.69 20.47 20.28
C PRO A 172 12.15 19.10 19.76
N ASP A 173 12.57 18.19 20.66
CA ASP A 173 13.07 16.88 20.27
C ASP A 173 11.96 15.90 19.88
N LEU A 174 10.70 16.21 20.23
CA LEU A 174 9.56 15.35 19.96
C LEU A 174 9.37 15.13 18.45
N TRP A 175 9.33 13.86 18.05
CA TRP A 175 9.12 13.46 16.66
C TRP A 175 8.39 12.13 16.57
N ALA A 176 7.31 12.13 15.79
CA ALA A 176 6.48 10.96 15.64
C ALA A 176 5.80 10.89 14.27
N VAL A 177 5.63 9.68 13.75
CA VAL A 177 4.90 9.39 12.51
C VAL A 177 3.92 8.24 12.78
N SER A 178 2.68 8.38 12.30
CA SER A 178 1.68 7.31 12.32
C SER A 178 1.02 7.19 10.96
N ILE A 179 0.87 5.94 10.50
CA ILE A 179 0.20 5.60 9.25
C ILE A 179 -1.01 4.70 9.50
N CYS A 180 -2.06 4.88 8.71
CA CYS A 180 -3.21 3.98 8.62
C CYS A 180 -3.61 3.81 7.15
N THR A 181 -3.63 2.59 6.63
CA THR A 181 -4.12 2.31 5.28
C THR A 181 -5.64 2.34 5.21
N VAL A 182 -6.19 2.41 3.98
CA VAL A 182 -7.63 2.31 3.75
C VAL A 182 -8.22 0.96 4.17
N ASP A 183 -7.38 -0.08 4.27
CA ASP A 183 -7.76 -1.41 4.77
C ASP A 183 -7.61 -1.58 6.29
N GLY A 184 -7.05 -0.58 6.99
CA GLY A 184 -6.85 -0.59 8.43
C GLY A 184 -5.53 -1.19 8.91
N GLN A 185 -4.55 -1.37 8.01
CA GLN A 185 -3.17 -1.69 8.38
C GLN A 185 -2.51 -0.47 9.01
N ARG A 186 -1.74 -0.65 10.08
CA ARG A 186 -1.31 0.46 10.96
C ARG A 186 0.10 0.28 11.50
N HIS A 187 0.94 1.28 11.24
CA HIS A 187 2.31 1.37 11.77
C HIS A 187 2.55 2.75 12.39
N THR A 188 3.41 2.81 13.39
CA THR A 188 3.57 4.01 14.22
C THR A 188 4.97 4.00 14.85
N VAL A 189 5.72 5.10 14.71
CA VAL A 189 7.13 5.24 15.14
C VAL A 189 7.34 6.59 15.84
N GLY A 190 8.20 6.61 16.88
CA GLY A 190 8.51 7.80 17.68
C GLY A 190 7.54 8.12 18.83
N ASP A 191 7.42 9.41 19.17
CA ASP A 191 6.68 9.96 20.34
C ASP A 191 5.15 9.96 20.19
N THR A 192 4.59 8.80 19.88
CA THR A 192 3.25 8.64 19.30
C THR A 192 2.12 8.65 20.33
N LYS A 193 2.48 8.54 21.61
CA LYS A 193 1.55 8.52 22.75
C LYS A 193 1.37 9.90 23.37
N VAL A 194 2.16 10.89 22.96
CA VAL A 194 2.08 12.26 23.49
C VAL A 194 0.90 12.96 22.80
N PRO A 195 -0.10 13.43 23.56
CA PRO A 195 -1.21 14.18 22.99
C PRO A 195 -0.79 15.61 22.67
N PHE A 196 -1.28 16.14 21.55
CA PHE A 196 -1.10 17.54 21.16
C PHE A 196 -2.41 18.14 20.62
N CYS A 197 -2.47 19.46 20.44
CA CYS A 197 -3.65 20.12 19.89
C CYS A 197 -3.62 20.05 18.35
N LEU A 198 -4.70 19.62 17.68
CA LEU A 198 -4.72 19.51 16.22
C LEU A 198 -4.52 20.87 15.52
N GLN A 199 -4.95 21.97 16.17
CA GLN A 199 -4.87 23.31 15.63
C GLN A 199 -5.45 23.36 14.19
N SER A 200 -4.80 24.06 13.25
CA SER A 200 -5.26 24.19 11.87
C SER A 200 -5.49 22.86 11.13
N CYS A 201 -4.95 21.72 11.59
CA CYS A 201 -5.24 20.39 11.00
C CYS A 201 -6.73 20.01 11.09
N VAL A 202 -7.51 20.68 11.94
CA VAL A 202 -8.95 20.42 12.11
C VAL A 202 -9.82 21.08 11.03
N LYS A 203 -9.31 22.10 10.32
CA LYS A 203 -10.08 22.87 9.34
C LYS A 203 -10.62 22.03 8.17
N PRO A 204 -9.82 21.13 7.56
CA PRO A 204 -10.33 20.24 6.52
C PRO A 204 -11.47 19.35 7.04
N LEU A 205 -11.35 18.84 8.27
CA LEU A 205 -12.36 17.98 8.87
C LEU A 205 -13.68 18.73 9.09
N LYS A 206 -13.61 19.96 9.57
CA LYS A 206 -14.79 20.84 9.73
C LYS A 206 -15.48 21.12 8.41
N TYR A 207 -14.71 21.47 7.39
CA TYR A 207 -15.24 21.71 6.06
C TYR A 207 -15.90 20.46 5.47
N ALA A 208 -15.28 19.29 5.64
CA ALA A 208 -15.86 18.02 5.20
C ALA A 208 -17.21 17.76 5.88
N ILE A 209 -17.32 18.00 7.19
CA ILE A 209 -18.60 17.83 7.91
C ILE A 209 -19.64 18.85 7.41
N ALA A 210 -19.25 20.11 7.19
CA ALA A 210 -20.18 21.14 6.73
C ALA A 210 -20.75 20.81 5.35
N VAL A 211 -19.90 20.34 4.42
CA VAL A 211 -20.33 19.90 3.09
C VAL A 211 -21.15 18.61 3.17
N HIS A 212 -20.82 17.70 4.10
CA HIS A 212 -21.59 16.48 4.29
C HIS A 212 -23.03 16.76 4.75
N ASP A 213 -23.20 17.70 5.69
CA ASP A 213 -24.52 18.01 6.28
C ASP A 213 -25.36 18.93 5.37
N HIS A 214 -24.74 19.89 4.69
CA HIS A 214 -25.45 20.96 3.97
C HIS A 214 -25.27 20.96 2.45
N GLY A 215 -24.35 20.16 1.91
CA GLY A 215 -24.01 20.13 0.49
C GLY A 215 -23.02 21.22 0.07
N THR A 216 -22.39 21.01 -1.09
CA THR A 216 -21.33 21.89 -1.61
C THR A 216 -21.85 23.27 -1.98
N GLU A 217 -23.00 23.35 -2.66
CA GLU A 217 -23.55 24.62 -3.11
C GLU A 217 -23.86 25.54 -1.94
N TYR A 218 -24.45 25.01 -0.86
CA TYR A 218 -24.80 25.81 0.30
C TYR A 218 -23.56 26.36 1.01
N VAL A 219 -22.57 25.51 1.32
CA VAL A 219 -21.35 25.93 2.01
C VAL A 219 -20.59 26.99 1.21
N HIS A 220 -20.52 26.83 -0.11
CA HIS A 220 -19.79 27.76 -0.98
C HIS A 220 -20.56 29.04 -1.36
N ARG A 221 -21.79 29.23 -0.85
CA ARG A 221 -22.39 30.57 -0.82
C ARG A 221 -21.64 31.50 0.13
N PHE A 222 -20.97 30.96 1.15
CA PHE A 222 -20.32 31.73 2.20
C PHE A 222 -18.79 31.69 2.16
N ILE A 223 -18.19 30.74 1.44
CA ILE A 223 -16.74 30.51 1.40
C ILE A 223 -16.31 30.23 -0.04
N GLY A 224 -15.21 30.83 -0.48
CA GLY A 224 -14.59 30.54 -1.77
C GLY A 224 -13.96 29.15 -1.87
N LYS A 225 -13.35 28.88 -3.02
CA LYS A 225 -12.74 27.58 -3.38
C LYS A 225 -11.27 27.71 -3.78
N GLU A 226 -10.71 28.91 -3.74
CA GLU A 226 -9.44 29.22 -4.38
C GLU A 226 -8.37 29.61 -3.36
N PRO A 227 -7.09 29.36 -3.68
CA PRO A 227 -6.00 29.89 -2.87
C PRO A 227 -6.05 31.42 -2.88
N SER A 228 -5.63 32.04 -1.78
CA SER A 228 -5.63 33.52 -1.66
C SER A 228 -4.53 34.19 -2.48
N GLY A 229 -3.45 33.47 -2.86
CA GLY A 229 -2.27 34.05 -3.50
C GLY A 229 -1.51 35.08 -2.65
N LEU A 230 -1.92 35.28 -1.39
CA LEU A 230 -1.46 36.31 -0.47
C LEU A 230 -1.02 35.68 0.86
N ARG A 231 -0.06 36.33 1.55
CA ARG A 231 0.49 35.87 2.83
C ARG A 231 -0.60 35.65 3.89
N PHE A 232 -0.52 34.53 4.62
CA PHE A 232 -1.50 34.03 5.61
C PHE A 232 -2.06 35.05 6.64
N ASN A 233 -1.31 36.09 7.00
CA ASN A 233 -1.64 36.98 8.14
C ASN A 233 -2.58 38.15 7.83
N LYS A 234 -3.10 38.29 6.60
CA LYS A 234 -4.08 39.35 6.29
C LYS A 234 -5.47 38.75 6.05
N LEU A 235 -6.43 39.13 6.90
CA LEU A 235 -7.86 38.84 6.71
C LEU A 235 -8.37 39.62 5.50
N PHE A 236 -8.29 39.03 4.31
CA PHE A 236 -8.99 39.54 3.14
C PHE A 236 -10.12 38.60 2.74
N LEU A 237 -11.22 39.22 2.32
CA LEU A 237 -12.25 38.59 1.52
C LEU A 237 -11.79 38.63 0.06
N ASN A 238 -12.31 37.71 -0.75
CA ASN A 238 -12.15 37.78 -2.20
C ASN A 238 -13.02 38.92 -2.77
N GLU A 239 -13.00 39.08 -4.10
CA GLU A 239 -13.81 40.08 -4.81
C GLU A 239 -15.33 39.90 -4.61
N GLU A 240 -15.77 38.76 -4.07
CA GLU A 240 -17.17 38.45 -3.77
C GLU A 240 -17.51 38.61 -2.27
N ASP A 241 -16.68 39.28 -1.48
CA ASP A 241 -16.84 39.47 -0.03
C ASP A 241 -16.93 38.14 0.77
N LYS A 242 -16.27 37.08 0.29
CA LYS A 242 -16.18 35.77 0.97
C LYS A 242 -14.74 35.45 1.37
N PRO A 243 -14.50 34.69 2.45
CA PRO A 243 -13.17 34.14 2.69
C PRO A 243 -12.73 33.26 1.51
N HIS A 244 -11.45 33.33 1.11
CA HIS A 244 -10.94 32.64 -0.07
C HIS A 244 -11.18 31.12 -0.08
N ASN A 245 -11.00 30.45 1.06
CA ASN A 245 -11.14 29.00 1.19
C ASN A 245 -11.29 28.60 2.68
N PRO A 246 -11.74 27.37 2.98
CA PRO A 246 -11.89 26.88 4.36
C PRO A 246 -10.56 26.58 5.08
N MET A 247 -9.41 26.59 4.40
CA MET A 247 -8.10 26.26 5.00
C MET A 247 -7.46 27.45 5.73
N VAL A 248 -7.89 28.68 5.39
CA VAL A 248 -7.56 29.91 6.12
C VAL A 248 -8.47 30.11 7.34
N ASN A 249 -8.05 30.97 8.27
CA ASN A 249 -8.79 31.19 9.53
C ASN A 249 -10.21 31.73 9.29
N ALA A 250 -10.36 32.72 8.40
CA ALA A 250 -11.66 33.32 8.08
C ALA A 250 -12.67 32.27 7.55
N GLY A 251 -12.26 31.42 6.61
CA GLY A 251 -13.11 30.36 6.09
C GLY A 251 -13.44 29.29 7.13
N ALA A 252 -12.48 28.92 7.99
CA ALA A 252 -12.73 27.97 9.08
C ALA A 252 -13.73 28.48 10.13
N ILE A 253 -13.76 29.80 10.39
CA ILE A 253 -14.74 30.43 11.27
C ILE A 253 -16.14 30.31 10.65
N VAL A 254 -16.28 30.63 9.35
CA VAL A 254 -17.54 30.48 8.62
C VAL A 254 -17.98 29.01 8.57
N CYS A 255 -17.08 28.05 8.38
CA CYS A 255 -17.43 26.62 8.50
C CYS A 255 -17.97 26.31 9.90
N THR A 256 -17.42 26.91 10.95
CA THR A 256 -17.80 26.61 12.33
C THR A 256 -19.20 27.08 12.66
N SER A 257 -19.69 28.18 12.08
CA SER A 257 -21.08 28.62 12.27
C SER A 257 -22.11 27.65 11.67
N LEU A 258 -21.68 26.69 10.86
CA LEU A 258 -22.56 25.73 10.17
C LEU A 258 -22.63 24.36 10.88
N LEU A 259 -21.94 24.14 12.01
CA LEU A 259 -21.62 22.79 12.51
C LEU A 259 -22.18 22.42 13.90
N LYS A 260 -22.39 21.10 14.08
CA LYS A 260 -22.44 20.39 15.38
C LYS A 260 -21.32 19.32 15.43
N VAL A 261 -20.16 19.66 15.99
CA VAL A 261 -18.86 19.01 15.64
C VAL A 261 -18.53 17.68 16.37
N MET A 262 -18.91 17.50 17.64
CA MET A 262 -18.28 16.47 18.49
C MET A 262 -18.57 15.02 18.06
N ASN A 263 -19.77 14.73 17.55
CA ASN A 263 -20.14 13.36 17.19
C ASN A 263 -19.38 12.85 15.96
N PHE A 264 -19.04 13.71 15.01
CA PHE A 264 -18.34 13.32 13.79
C PHE A 264 -16.86 13.01 14.03
N MET A 265 -16.19 13.74 14.91
CA MET A 265 -14.76 13.53 15.18
C MET A 265 -14.49 12.12 15.72
N ASN A 266 -15.34 11.63 16.62
CA ASN A 266 -15.21 10.26 17.14
C ASN A 266 -15.38 9.22 16.01
N LYS A 267 -16.38 9.40 15.14
CA LYS A 267 -16.60 8.50 14.00
C LYS A 267 -15.42 8.47 13.04
N LEU A 268 -14.85 9.64 12.71
CA LEU A 268 -13.66 9.75 11.86
C LEU A 268 -12.43 9.04 12.46
N ALA A 269 -12.35 8.96 13.79
CA ALA A 269 -11.29 8.26 14.51
C ALA A 269 -11.62 6.79 14.82
N GLY A 270 -12.70 6.23 14.27
CA GLY A 270 -13.14 4.86 14.50
C GLY A 270 -13.67 4.62 15.91
N ASN A 271 -14.44 5.58 16.44
CA ASN A 271 -15.02 5.61 17.78
C ASN A 271 -13.99 5.58 18.91
N GLU A 272 -12.73 5.91 18.62
CA GLU A 272 -11.76 6.22 19.65
C GLU A 272 -11.96 7.63 20.21
N TYR A 273 -11.56 7.83 21.46
CA TYR A 273 -11.82 9.07 22.19
C TYR A 273 -11.15 10.30 21.55
N VAL A 274 -11.95 11.30 21.19
CA VAL A 274 -11.51 12.65 20.83
C VAL A 274 -11.70 13.55 22.05
N GLY A 275 -10.65 14.27 22.44
CA GLY A 275 -10.62 15.06 23.68
C GLY A 275 -10.87 16.55 23.47
N PHE A 276 -10.64 17.33 24.53
CA PHE A 276 -10.68 18.79 24.49
C PHE A 276 -9.65 19.35 25.49
N SER A 277 -8.89 20.37 25.09
CA SER A 277 -7.89 21.03 25.95
C SER A 277 -8.41 22.41 26.31
N ASN A 278 -9.11 22.50 27.43
CA ASN A 278 -9.63 23.76 27.91
C ASN A 278 -8.49 24.77 28.14
N ALA A 279 -7.32 24.33 28.61
CA ALA A 279 -6.18 25.23 28.82
C ALA A 279 -5.70 25.88 27.52
N THR A 280 -5.57 25.12 26.42
CA THR A 280 -5.17 25.69 25.13
C THR A 280 -6.28 26.59 24.58
N PHE A 281 -7.54 26.18 24.73
CA PHE A 281 -8.69 27.00 24.33
C PHE A 281 -8.72 28.37 25.03
N GLN A 282 -8.51 28.41 26.35
CA GLN A 282 -8.50 29.67 27.09
C GLN A 282 -7.34 30.58 26.66
N SER A 283 -6.13 30.04 26.52
CA SER A 283 -4.98 30.85 26.13
C SER A 283 -5.03 31.33 24.67
N GLU A 284 -5.58 30.53 23.75
CA GLU A 284 -5.86 31.00 22.38
C GLU A 284 -6.95 32.09 22.37
N ARG A 285 -7.94 32.00 23.26
CA ARG A 285 -8.99 33.02 23.41
C ARG A 285 -8.45 34.33 23.98
N GLU A 286 -7.50 34.26 24.90
CA GLU A 286 -6.89 35.43 25.57
C GLU A 286 -5.82 36.12 24.72
N SER A 287 -5.02 35.35 23.97
CA SER A 287 -3.97 35.88 23.09
C SER A 287 -4.46 36.26 21.69
N GLY A 288 -5.63 35.78 21.28
CA GLY A 288 -6.17 35.96 19.94
C GLY A 288 -7.04 37.21 19.79
N ASP A 289 -6.45 38.34 19.40
CA ASP A 289 -7.22 39.56 19.08
C ASP A 289 -8.14 39.44 17.84
N ARG A 290 -8.07 38.36 17.05
CA ARG A 290 -8.87 38.23 15.80
C ARG A 290 -9.34 36.83 15.40
N ASN A 291 -9.04 35.77 16.14
CA ASN A 291 -9.42 34.40 15.74
C ASN A 291 -9.90 33.60 16.96
N PHE A 292 -11.19 33.30 17.03
CA PHE A 292 -11.72 32.32 17.98
C PHE A 292 -11.15 30.94 17.63
N ALA A 293 -10.03 30.56 18.27
CA ALA A 293 -9.38 29.31 17.95
C ALA A 293 -10.20 28.10 18.40
N ILE A 294 -10.04 27.05 17.61
CA ILE A 294 -10.77 25.81 17.66
C ILE A 294 -10.02 24.88 18.62
N GLY A 295 -10.44 24.85 19.89
CA GLY A 295 -9.77 24.09 20.95
C GLY A 295 -9.92 22.56 20.92
N TYR A 296 -10.07 21.92 19.75
CA TYR A 296 -10.17 20.45 19.71
C TYR A 296 -8.82 19.80 20.02
N TYR A 297 -8.85 18.84 20.93
CA TYR A 297 -7.70 18.12 21.47
C TYR A 297 -7.99 16.62 21.32
N LEU A 298 -7.00 15.73 21.44
CA LEU A 298 -7.30 14.31 21.64
C LEU A 298 -6.62 13.91 22.95
N LYS A 299 -7.38 13.59 23.99
CA LYS A 299 -6.83 13.35 25.33
C LYS A 299 -6.77 11.85 25.59
N GLU A 300 -5.73 11.14 25.11
CA GLU A 300 -5.38 9.81 25.65
C GLU A 300 -4.12 9.18 25.01
N LYS A 301 -3.66 8.05 25.59
CA LYS A 301 -2.40 7.31 25.32
C LYS A 301 -2.14 6.80 23.88
N LYS A 302 -2.86 7.26 22.85
CA LYS A 302 -2.72 6.85 21.42
C LYS A 302 -3.14 7.96 20.43
N PHE A 303 -2.68 9.19 20.64
CA PHE A 303 -3.10 10.39 19.87
C PHE A 303 -2.83 10.29 18.36
N LEU A 304 -1.56 10.06 17.99
CA LEU A 304 -1.11 10.18 16.59
C LEU A 304 -1.80 9.15 15.69
N TYR A 305 -2.05 8.00 16.30
CA TYR A 305 -2.80 6.91 15.71
C TYR A 305 -4.18 7.36 15.22
N ARG A 306 -4.95 8.05 16.07
CA ARG A 306 -6.32 8.51 15.74
C ARG A 306 -6.32 9.50 14.59
N ALA A 307 -5.37 10.43 14.58
CA ALA A 307 -5.24 11.41 13.50
C ALA A 307 -4.90 10.74 12.16
N SER A 308 -4.06 9.69 12.15
CA SER A 308 -3.81 8.90 10.93
C SER A 308 -5.05 8.14 10.45
N VAL A 309 -5.94 7.69 11.35
CA VAL A 309 -7.25 7.10 10.98
C VAL A 309 -8.20 8.13 10.39
N MET A 310 -8.23 9.35 10.92
CA MET A 310 -9.02 10.45 10.35
C MET A 310 -8.55 10.77 8.92
N ALA A 311 -7.24 10.87 8.70
CA ALA A 311 -6.67 11.04 7.36
C ALA A 311 -7.01 9.85 6.45
N ALA A 312 -6.95 8.62 6.96
CA ALA A 312 -7.26 7.41 6.19
C ALA A 312 -8.75 7.31 5.85
N THR A 313 -9.63 7.88 6.68
CA THR A 313 -11.06 8.00 6.40
C THR A 313 -11.30 8.93 5.20
N LEU A 314 -10.53 10.01 5.08
CA LEU A 314 -10.52 10.84 3.86
C LEU A 314 -9.91 10.08 2.66
N ALA A 315 -8.83 9.32 2.87
CA ALA A 315 -8.24 8.49 1.81
C ALA A 315 -9.22 7.44 1.28
N ASN A 316 -10.12 6.94 2.13
CA ASN A 316 -11.08 5.88 1.85
C ASN A 316 -12.48 6.40 1.47
N GLY A 317 -12.56 7.58 0.84
CA GLY A 317 -13.83 8.10 0.32
C GLY A 317 -14.89 8.41 1.38
N GLY A 318 -14.49 8.57 2.65
CA GLY A 318 -15.38 8.87 3.76
C GLY A 318 -15.80 7.67 4.60
N PHE A 319 -15.31 6.47 4.28
CA PHE A 319 -15.52 5.26 5.09
C PHE A 319 -14.38 5.08 6.10
N CYS A 320 -14.69 4.94 7.39
CA CYS A 320 -13.64 4.74 8.38
C CYS A 320 -12.98 3.37 8.19
N PRO A 321 -11.64 3.29 7.99
CA PRO A 321 -10.97 2.06 7.58
C PRO A 321 -10.99 0.96 8.65
N ILE A 322 -11.15 1.32 9.93
CA ILE A 322 -11.13 0.37 11.05
C ILE A 322 -12.53 0.00 11.56
N THR A 323 -13.60 0.61 11.05
CA THR A 323 -14.98 0.29 11.45
C THR A 323 -15.88 -0.09 10.26
N GLY A 324 -15.56 0.37 9.05
CA GLY A 324 -16.41 0.24 7.87
C GLY A 324 -17.61 1.20 7.84
N GLU A 325 -17.76 2.08 8.84
CA GLU A 325 -18.84 3.06 8.88
C GLU A 325 -18.63 4.15 7.82
N ARG A 326 -19.70 4.51 7.10
CA ARG A 326 -19.71 5.70 6.24
C ARG A 326 -19.85 6.94 7.12
N VAL A 327 -18.75 7.69 7.27
CA VAL A 327 -18.70 8.88 8.13
C VAL A 327 -18.94 10.17 7.35
N LEU A 328 -18.51 10.23 6.09
CA LEU A 328 -18.64 11.42 5.24
C LEU A 328 -19.20 11.05 3.86
N GLY A 329 -19.79 12.05 3.19
CA GLY A 329 -20.16 11.95 1.79
C GLY A 329 -18.91 11.96 0.89
N PRO A 330 -18.84 11.13 -0.18
CA PRO A 330 -17.71 11.15 -1.10
C PRO A 330 -17.44 12.51 -1.74
N GLU A 331 -18.50 13.30 -1.97
CA GLU A 331 -18.40 14.67 -2.46
C GLU A 331 -17.65 15.57 -1.47
N ALA A 332 -18.02 15.54 -0.19
CA ALA A 332 -17.35 16.31 0.85
C ALA A 332 -15.87 15.93 0.94
N VAL A 333 -15.55 14.65 0.84
CA VAL A 333 -14.17 14.14 0.84
C VAL A 333 -13.39 14.66 -0.35
N ARG A 334 -13.94 14.53 -1.58
CA ARG A 334 -13.30 15.03 -2.81
C ARG A 334 -12.99 16.52 -2.72
N ASN A 335 -13.95 17.32 -2.28
CA ASN A 335 -13.76 18.77 -2.19
C ASN A 335 -12.71 19.12 -1.12
N THR A 336 -12.74 18.42 0.01
CA THR A 336 -11.77 18.61 1.10
C THR A 336 -10.35 18.31 0.64
N LEU A 337 -10.15 17.18 -0.04
CA LEU A 337 -8.83 16.80 -0.58
C LEU A 337 -8.33 17.78 -1.63
N SER A 338 -9.23 18.29 -2.49
CA SER A 338 -8.88 19.29 -3.51
C SER A 338 -8.38 20.59 -2.86
N LEU A 339 -9.05 21.06 -1.80
CA LEU A 339 -8.67 22.26 -1.07
C LEU A 339 -7.45 22.05 -0.17
N MET A 340 -7.25 20.84 0.37
CA MET A 340 -6.02 20.49 1.07
C MET A 340 -4.81 20.52 0.13
N HIS A 341 -4.99 20.08 -1.13
CA HIS A 341 -3.93 20.11 -2.12
C HIS A 341 -3.49 21.55 -2.45
N SER A 342 -4.42 22.46 -2.72
CA SER A 342 -4.09 23.82 -3.15
C SER A 342 -3.87 24.83 -2.01
N CYS A 343 -4.47 24.62 -0.83
CA CYS A 343 -4.53 25.62 0.25
C CYS A 343 -4.05 25.09 1.62
N GLY A 344 -3.48 23.89 1.68
CA GLY A 344 -3.30 23.15 2.92
C GLY A 344 -2.10 23.53 3.81
N MET A 345 -1.02 24.02 3.22
CA MET A 345 0.29 24.18 3.86
C MET A 345 0.72 25.66 4.01
N TYR A 346 -0.24 26.53 4.31
CA TYR A 346 -0.04 27.99 4.39
C TYR A 346 0.56 28.53 3.09
N ASP A 347 1.48 29.49 3.16
CA ASP A 347 2.14 30.07 1.98
C ASP A 347 2.99 29.03 1.21
N PHE A 348 3.31 27.88 1.84
CA PHE A 348 4.02 26.76 1.20
C PHE A 348 3.10 25.87 0.34
N SER A 349 1.78 26.09 0.32
CA SER A 349 0.82 25.20 -0.35
C SER A 349 1.14 24.96 -1.83
N GLY A 350 1.52 26.01 -2.57
CA GLY A 350 1.87 25.88 -3.99
C GLY A 350 3.13 25.04 -4.22
N GLN A 351 4.19 25.27 -3.43
CA GLN A 351 5.44 24.50 -3.52
C GLN A 351 5.24 23.05 -3.06
N PHE A 352 4.44 22.83 -2.01
CA PHE A 352 4.09 21.50 -1.54
C PHE A 352 3.29 20.72 -2.58
N ALA A 353 2.29 21.35 -3.21
CA ALA A 353 1.50 20.75 -4.28
C ALA A 353 2.36 20.41 -5.52
N PHE A 354 3.41 21.18 -5.79
CA PHE A 354 4.30 20.93 -6.93
C PHE A 354 5.36 19.86 -6.66
N HIS A 355 6.00 19.87 -5.48
CA HIS A 355 7.10 18.95 -5.18
C HIS A 355 6.63 17.63 -4.52
N VAL A 356 5.65 17.72 -3.62
CA VAL A 356 5.10 16.55 -2.89
C VAL A 356 3.83 16.05 -3.55
N GLY A 357 2.98 16.95 -4.04
CA GLY A 357 1.79 16.59 -4.80
C GLY A 357 0.70 15.88 -4.00
N LEU A 358 0.76 15.85 -2.67
CA LEU A 358 -0.21 15.17 -1.82
C LEU A 358 -1.14 16.18 -1.11
N PRO A 359 -2.43 15.88 -0.91
CA PRO A 359 -3.29 16.66 -0.03
C PRO A 359 -2.78 16.63 1.41
N ALA A 360 -2.49 17.80 1.98
CA ALA A 360 -2.01 17.92 3.35
C ALA A 360 -2.63 19.11 4.09
N LYS A 361 -2.55 19.12 5.42
CA LYS A 361 -2.83 20.30 6.23
C LYS A 361 -1.88 20.36 7.41
N SER A 362 -1.14 21.46 7.54
CA SER A 362 -0.31 21.73 8.71
C SER A 362 -1.06 22.47 9.82
N GLY A 363 -0.61 22.29 11.05
CA GLY A 363 -1.05 23.00 12.26
C GLY A 363 0.15 23.48 13.07
N VAL A 364 0.00 24.66 13.70
CA VAL A 364 1.06 25.33 14.47
C VAL A 364 1.52 24.57 15.72
N ALA A 365 0.84 23.48 16.10
CA ALA A 365 1.35 22.55 17.11
C ALA A 365 2.43 21.60 16.57
N GLY A 366 2.84 21.75 15.30
CA GLY A 366 3.82 20.88 14.65
C GLY A 366 3.23 19.66 13.94
N GLY A 367 1.90 19.58 13.84
CA GLY A 367 1.21 18.47 13.18
C GLY A 367 1.07 18.68 11.67
N ILE A 368 1.19 17.60 10.89
CA ILE A 368 0.84 17.56 9.47
C ILE A 368 -0.09 16.37 9.23
N LEU A 369 -1.34 16.67 8.88
CA LEU A 369 -2.32 15.69 8.40
C LEU A 369 -2.08 15.48 6.90
N LEU A 370 -1.65 14.30 6.47
CA LEU A 370 -1.33 13.98 5.08
C LEU A 370 -2.23 12.85 4.58
N VAL A 371 -2.72 12.96 3.34
CA VAL A 371 -3.58 11.95 2.73
C VAL A 371 -2.96 11.47 1.43
N VAL A 372 -2.84 10.15 1.26
CA VAL A 372 -2.56 9.50 -0.03
C VAL A 372 -3.88 8.85 -0.48
N PRO A 373 -4.64 9.49 -1.39
CA PRO A 373 -5.97 9.02 -1.77
C PRO A 373 -5.96 7.56 -2.22
N ASN A 374 -6.96 6.80 -1.78
CA ASN A 374 -7.11 5.36 -2.03
C ASN A 374 -5.98 4.45 -1.49
N VAL A 375 -5.03 4.98 -0.71
CA VAL A 375 -3.92 4.18 -0.16
C VAL A 375 -3.88 4.27 1.37
N MET A 376 -3.64 5.47 1.92
CA MET A 376 -3.44 5.64 3.36
C MET A 376 -3.60 7.10 3.82
N GLY A 377 -3.82 7.25 5.12
CA GLY A 377 -3.65 8.50 5.85
C GLY A 377 -2.41 8.46 6.73
N ILE A 378 -1.75 9.60 6.85
CA ILE A 378 -0.54 9.77 7.64
C ILE A 378 -0.71 10.98 8.55
N MET A 379 -0.21 10.88 9.78
CA MET A 379 -0.02 12.02 10.67
C MET A 379 1.45 12.08 11.11
N CYS A 380 2.12 13.18 10.78
CA CYS A 380 3.46 13.52 11.26
C CYS A 380 3.36 14.58 12.35
N TRP A 381 4.20 14.51 13.37
CA TRP A 381 4.20 15.50 14.45
C TRP A 381 5.59 15.81 14.96
N SER A 382 6.06 17.04 14.72
CA SER A 382 7.23 17.63 15.36
C SER A 382 6.96 19.10 15.68
N PRO A 383 7.01 19.53 16.96
CA PRO A 383 6.68 20.89 17.37
C PRO A 383 7.48 22.02 16.68
N PRO A 384 8.79 21.87 16.37
CA PRO A 384 9.55 22.92 15.68
C PRO A 384 9.00 23.23 14.28
N LEU A 385 8.65 24.50 14.07
CA LEU A 385 8.13 25.03 12.82
C LEU A 385 9.19 25.77 12.02
N ASP A 386 9.07 25.73 10.70
CA ASP A 386 9.80 26.60 9.79
C ASP A 386 9.25 28.05 9.82
N LYS A 387 9.86 28.93 9.02
CA LYS A 387 9.45 30.35 8.91
C LYS A 387 8.04 30.53 8.31
N LEU A 388 7.47 29.50 7.68
CA LEU A 388 6.15 29.51 7.06
C LEU A 388 5.07 28.86 7.97
N GLY A 389 5.46 28.40 9.17
CA GLY A 389 4.57 27.82 10.17
C GLY A 389 4.31 26.32 10.01
N ASN A 390 5.09 25.62 9.18
CA ASN A 390 4.97 24.18 8.95
C ASN A 390 6.04 23.39 9.73
N SER A 391 5.74 22.16 10.13
CA SER A 391 6.72 21.31 10.85
C SER A 391 7.93 20.96 9.98
N VAL A 392 9.14 21.25 10.48
CA VAL A 392 10.41 21.03 9.75
C VAL A 392 10.59 19.55 9.39
N ARG A 393 10.60 18.68 10.39
CA ARG A 393 10.75 17.22 10.20
C ARG A 393 9.57 16.63 9.42
N GLY A 394 8.38 17.18 9.63
CA GLY A 394 7.18 16.77 8.91
C GLY A 394 7.26 17.00 7.41
N ILE A 395 7.74 18.17 6.95
CA ILE A 395 7.94 18.46 5.52
C ILE A 395 9.02 17.56 4.94
N GLN A 396 10.14 17.38 5.64
CA GLN A 396 11.21 16.51 5.15
C GLN A 396 10.69 15.09 4.92
N PHE A 397 10.02 14.52 5.91
CA PHE A 397 9.43 13.19 5.79
C PHE A 397 8.50 13.08 4.58
N CYS A 398 7.65 14.08 4.34
CA CYS A 398 6.74 14.09 3.19
C CYS A 398 7.50 14.11 1.84
N THR A 399 8.61 14.85 1.79
CA THR A 399 9.45 14.99 0.59
C THR A 399 10.22 13.70 0.30
N ASP A 400 10.80 13.09 1.33
CA ASP A 400 11.52 11.82 1.19
C ASP A 400 10.57 10.68 0.84
N LEU A 401 9.35 10.69 1.38
CA LEU A 401 8.31 9.71 1.06
C LEU A 401 7.98 9.65 -0.44
N VAL A 402 7.80 10.80 -1.10
CA VAL A 402 7.47 10.85 -2.54
C VAL A 402 8.70 10.70 -3.43
N SER A 403 9.89 10.92 -2.88
CA SER A 403 11.16 10.65 -3.56
C SER A 403 11.41 9.15 -3.64
N LEU A 404 11.07 8.42 -2.57
CA LEU A 404 11.15 6.96 -2.51
C LEU A 404 9.99 6.28 -3.24
N CYS A 405 8.75 6.71 -2.99
CA CYS A 405 7.54 6.03 -3.47
C CYS A 405 6.82 6.81 -4.57
N ASN A 406 6.15 6.11 -5.48
CA ASN A 406 5.34 6.70 -6.56
C ASN A 406 3.96 7.22 -6.08
N PHE A 407 3.95 7.96 -4.97
CA PHE A 407 2.73 8.50 -4.35
C PHE A 407 2.38 9.92 -4.77
N HIS A 408 3.26 10.63 -5.48
CA HIS A 408 2.93 11.94 -6.01
C HIS A 408 1.65 11.84 -6.86
N ASN A 409 0.69 12.75 -6.68
CA ASN A 409 -0.64 12.61 -7.31
C ASN A 409 -0.61 12.61 -8.84
N TYR A 410 0.49 13.09 -9.43
CA TYR A 410 0.76 13.08 -10.88
C TYR A 410 1.86 12.10 -11.32
N ASP A 411 2.33 11.20 -10.43
CA ASP A 411 3.25 10.13 -10.82
C ASP A 411 2.55 9.05 -11.67
N ASN A 412 3.32 8.38 -12.52
CA ASN A 412 2.81 7.31 -13.37
C ASN A 412 2.81 5.96 -12.64
N LEU A 413 1.72 5.20 -12.74
CA LEU A 413 1.58 3.88 -12.10
C LEU A 413 2.19 2.71 -12.90
N ARG A 414 2.57 2.93 -14.17
CA ARG A 414 3.11 1.91 -15.08
C ARG A 414 4.60 2.11 -15.36
N HIS A 415 5.01 3.35 -15.57
CA HIS A 415 6.35 3.75 -16.00
C HIS A 415 6.92 4.73 -14.99
N PHE A 416 7.49 4.22 -13.90
CA PHE A 416 8.19 5.01 -12.89
C PHE A 416 9.62 4.49 -12.77
N VAL A 417 10.59 5.41 -12.80
CA VAL A 417 12.02 5.08 -12.78
C VAL A 417 12.48 5.08 -11.33
N LYS A 418 12.99 3.93 -10.85
CA LYS A 418 13.64 3.72 -9.54
C LYS A 418 12.79 3.92 -8.27
N LYS A 419 11.57 4.47 -8.35
CA LYS A 419 10.65 4.58 -7.21
C LYS A 419 10.03 3.23 -6.84
N LEU A 420 9.64 3.08 -5.57
CA LEU A 420 8.87 1.95 -5.06
C LEU A 420 7.37 2.17 -5.28
N ASP A 421 6.64 1.11 -5.62
CA ASP A 421 5.17 1.08 -5.55
C ASP A 421 4.71 0.04 -4.52
N PRO A 422 4.42 0.46 -3.27
CA PRO A 422 3.99 -0.46 -2.21
C PRO A 422 2.66 -1.16 -2.49
N ARG A 423 1.92 -0.76 -3.53
CA ARG A 423 0.67 -1.43 -3.93
C ARG A 423 0.89 -2.76 -4.64
N ARG A 424 2.14 -3.05 -5.03
CA ARG A 424 2.52 -4.30 -5.69
C ARG A 424 3.44 -5.10 -4.78
N GLU A 425 3.36 -6.43 -4.90
CA GLU A 425 4.30 -7.31 -4.22
C GLU A 425 5.69 -7.15 -4.82
N GLY A 426 6.70 -6.85 -3.98
CA GLY A 426 8.03 -6.44 -4.45
C GLY A 426 8.74 -7.53 -5.25
N GLY A 427 8.65 -8.78 -4.80
CA GLY A 427 9.22 -9.94 -5.51
C GLY A 427 8.46 -10.29 -6.79
N ASP A 428 7.13 -10.21 -6.75
CA ASP A 428 6.25 -10.58 -7.88
C ASP A 428 6.41 -9.62 -9.06
N GLN A 429 6.63 -8.31 -8.82
CA GLN A 429 6.84 -7.36 -9.91
C GLN A 429 8.14 -7.64 -10.68
N ARG A 430 9.24 -7.96 -9.98
CA ARG A 430 10.50 -8.34 -10.62
C ARG A 430 10.32 -9.63 -11.40
N VAL A 431 9.75 -10.66 -10.77
CA VAL A 431 9.52 -11.98 -11.39
C VAL A 431 8.58 -11.88 -12.60
N LYS A 432 7.46 -11.14 -12.52
CA LYS A 432 6.56 -10.91 -13.65
C LYS A 432 7.24 -10.18 -14.80
N SER A 433 8.07 -9.19 -14.49
CA SER A 433 8.82 -8.45 -15.52
C SER A 433 9.82 -9.37 -16.23
N VAL A 434 10.55 -10.20 -15.47
CA VAL A 434 11.44 -11.24 -16.00
C VAL A 434 10.67 -12.23 -16.87
N ILE A 435 9.55 -12.78 -16.37
CA ILE A 435 8.74 -13.75 -17.10
C ILE A 435 8.22 -13.15 -18.41
N ASN A 436 7.73 -11.91 -18.39
CA ASN A 436 7.25 -11.22 -19.60
C ASN A 436 8.38 -10.99 -20.61
N LEU A 437 9.59 -10.65 -20.13
CA LEU A 437 10.78 -10.51 -20.96
C LEU A 437 11.15 -11.85 -21.63
N LEU A 438 11.20 -12.94 -20.86
CA LEU A 438 11.54 -14.27 -21.37
C LEU A 438 10.47 -14.84 -22.28
N PHE A 439 9.19 -14.58 -21.99
CA PHE A 439 8.09 -15.02 -22.85
C PHE A 439 8.13 -14.33 -24.22
N ALA A 440 8.49 -13.04 -24.26
CA ALA A 440 8.72 -12.34 -25.53
C ALA A 440 9.90 -12.92 -26.32
N ALA A 441 10.95 -13.38 -25.63
CA ALA A 441 12.06 -14.09 -26.27
C ALA A 441 11.65 -15.47 -26.80
N TYR A 442 10.81 -16.20 -26.06
CA TYR A 442 10.26 -17.50 -26.47
C TYR A 442 9.36 -17.42 -27.70
N THR A 443 8.48 -16.41 -27.78
CA THR A 443 7.56 -16.25 -28.93
C THR A 443 8.21 -15.58 -30.15
N GLY A 444 9.42 -15.04 -30.01
CA GLY A 444 10.08 -14.27 -31.07
C GLY A 444 9.57 -12.82 -31.22
N ASP A 445 8.87 -12.26 -30.23
CA ASP A 445 8.30 -10.90 -30.30
C ASP A 445 9.36 -9.82 -30.03
N VAL A 446 10.12 -9.48 -31.08
CA VAL A 446 11.10 -8.38 -31.06
C VAL A 446 10.45 -7.02 -30.74
N SER A 447 9.17 -6.82 -31.06
CA SER A 447 8.49 -5.56 -30.78
C SER A 447 8.26 -5.37 -29.27
N ALA A 448 7.89 -6.43 -28.56
CA ALA A 448 7.85 -6.42 -27.09
C ALA A 448 9.24 -6.17 -26.49
N LEU A 449 10.28 -6.85 -26.97
CA LEU A 449 11.65 -6.65 -26.48
C LEU A 449 12.17 -5.22 -26.72
N ARG A 450 11.87 -4.62 -27.88
CA ARG A 450 12.15 -3.20 -28.15
C ARG A 450 11.48 -2.29 -27.13
N ARG A 451 10.19 -2.53 -26.82
CA ARG A 451 9.46 -1.76 -25.80
C ARG A 451 10.08 -1.91 -24.41
N PHE A 452 10.51 -3.12 -24.03
CA PHE A 452 11.18 -3.35 -22.75
C PHE A 452 12.53 -2.63 -22.66
N ALA A 453 13.37 -2.73 -23.70
CA ALA A 453 14.64 -2.01 -23.79
C ALA A 453 14.43 -0.47 -23.74
N LEU A 454 13.44 0.06 -24.48
CA LEU A 454 13.06 1.47 -24.44
C LEU A 454 12.62 1.93 -23.03
N SER A 455 12.02 1.03 -22.24
CA SER A 455 11.61 1.31 -20.85
C SER A 455 12.77 1.26 -19.83
N SER A 456 14.03 1.13 -20.29
CA SER A 456 15.22 0.96 -19.44
C SER A 456 15.15 -0.29 -18.55
N MET A 457 14.48 -1.35 -19.02
CA MET A 457 14.50 -2.65 -18.36
C MET A 457 15.88 -3.27 -18.52
N ASP A 458 16.40 -3.85 -17.43
CA ASP A 458 17.63 -4.65 -17.48
C ASP A 458 17.35 -5.96 -18.24
N MET A 459 18.00 -6.11 -19.40
CA MET A 459 17.83 -7.24 -20.31
C MET A 459 18.65 -8.47 -19.88
N GLU A 460 19.49 -8.35 -18.85
CA GLU A 460 20.29 -9.45 -18.28
C GLU A 460 19.61 -10.13 -17.08
N GLN A 461 18.35 -9.77 -16.82
CA GLN A 461 17.55 -10.39 -15.77
C GLN A 461 17.37 -11.91 -16.00
N ARG A 462 17.34 -12.65 -14.89
CA ARG A 462 17.35 -14.12 -14.88
C ARG A 462 16.10 -14.70 -14.23
N ASP A 463 15.61 -15.83 -14.74
CA ASP A 463 14.55 -16.61 -14.09
C ASP A 463 15.05 -17.48 -12.93
N TYR A 464 14.16 -18.33 -12.40
CA TYR A 464 14.48 -19.25 -11.32
C TYR A 464 15.57 -20.26 -11.71
N ASP A 465 15.71 -20.61 -12.99
CA ASP A 465 16.76 -21.49 -13.52
C ASP A 465 18.03 -20.71 -13.94
N SER A 466 18.12 -19.44 -13.54
CA SER A 466 19.25 -18.56 -13.85
C SER A 466 19.45 -18.27 -15.34
N ARG A 467 18.43 -18.51 -16.18
CA ARG A 467 18.44 -18.27 -17.62
C ARG A 467 18.05 -16.82 -17.95
N THR A 468 18.73 -16.26 -18.93
CA THR A 468 18.46 -14.92 -19.49
C THR A 468 17.61 -15.02 -20.76
N ALA A 469 17.13 -13.88 -21.27
CA ALA A 469 16.42 -13.83 -22.56
C ALA A 469 17.24 -14.42 -23.72
N LEU A 470 18.59 -14.35 -23.61
CA LEU A 470 19.49 -14.91 -24.61
C LEU A 470 19.50 -16.45 -24.61
N HIS A 471 19.43 -17.09 -23.43
CA HIS A 471 19.31 -18.55 -23.35
C HIS A 471 18.02 -19.03 -24.04
N VAL A 472 16.89 -18.42 -23.66
CA VAL A 472 15.57 -18.78 -24.20
C VAL A 472 15.49 -18.55 -25.70
N ALA A 473 15.98 -17.40 -26.19
CA ALA A 473 16.00 -17.11 -27.63
C ALA A 473 16.92 -18.06 -28.41
N ALA A 474 18.04 -18.50 -27.81
CA ALA A 474 18.98 -19.41 -28.43
C ALA A 474 18.46 -20.85 -28.49
N ALA A 475 17.72 -21.28 -27.46
CA ALA A 475 17.06 -22.58 -27.42
C ALA A 475 15.92 -22.71 -28.45
N GLU A 476 15.18 -21.63 -28.71
CA GLU A 476 14.07 -21.63 -29.69
C GLU A 476 14.54 -21.31 -31.12
N GLY A 477 15.78 -20.82 -31.30
CA GLY A 477 16.33 -20.50 -32.61
C GLY A 477 15.91 -19.14 -33.20
N HIS A 478 15.44 -18.19 -32.38
CA HIS A 478 14.95 -16.88 -32.86
C HIS A 478 16.10 -15.91 -33.18
N ILE A 479 16.63 -15.98 -34.39
CA ILE A 479 17.79 -15.18 -34.87
C ILE A 479 17.59 -13.68 -34.66
N GLU A 480 16.41 -13.13 -34.98
CA GLU A 480 16.13 -11.69 -34.85
C GLU A 480 16.13 -11.22 -33.38
N VAL A 481 15.71 -12.08 -32.45
CA VAL A 481 15.76 -11.80 -31.01
C VAL A 481 17.21 -11.84 -30.52
N VAL A 482 17.97 -12.88 -30.89
CA VAL A 482 19.39 -13.02 -30.51
C VAL A 482 20.19 -11.82 -31.03
N LYS A 483 19.96 -11.42 -32.28
CA LYS A 483 20.57 -10.24 -32.89
C LYS A 483 20.21 -8.98 -32.11
N PHE A 484 18.93 -8.77 -31.79
CA PHE A 484 18.50 -7.61 -31.00
C PHE A 484 19.19 -7.56 -29.62
N LEU A 485 19.27 -8.69 -28.91
CA LEU A 485 19.87 -8.76 -27.58
C LEU A 485 21.40 -8.51 -27.60
N LEU A 486 22.11 -9.03 -28.59
CA LEU A 486 23.57 -8.89 -28.71
C LEU A 486 23.98 -7.51 -29.28
N GLU A 487 23.33 -7.06 -30.35
CA GLU A 487 23.69 -5.81 -31.05
C GLU A 487 23.14 -4.58 -30.33
N ALA A 488 21.85 -4.57 -30.04
CA ALA A 488 21.17 -3.38 -29.54
C ALA A 488 21.25 -3.28 -28.00
N CYS A 489 21.08 -4.41 -27.29
CA CYS A 489 21.10 -4.42 -25.83
C CYS A 489 22.48 -4.71 -25.23
N ARG A 490 23.46 -5.20 -26.02
CA ARG A 490 24.83 -5.54 -25.58
C ARG A 490 24.87 -6.48 -24.37
N VAL A 491 23.98 -7.46 -24.34
CA VAL A 491 23.92 -8.50 -23.30
C VAL A 491 25.17 -9.39 -23.36
N ASN A 492 25.63 -9.89 -22.22
CA ASN A 492 26.71 -10.88 -22.13
C ASN A 492 26.38 -12.11 -23.01
N PRO A 493 27.28 -12.54 -23.93
CA PRO A 493 27.07 -13.70 -24.79
C PRO A 493 27.37 -15.04 -24.10
N VAL A 494 28.09 -15.04 -22.97
CA VAL A 494 28.51 -16.24 -22.22
C VAL A 494 27.96 -16.35 -20.78
N PRO A 495 26.69 -15.99 -20.51
CA PRO A 495 26.10 -16.24 -19.21
C PRO A 495 25.94 -17.75 -19.02
N LYS A 496 26.04 -18.23 -17.78
CA LYS A 496 25.75 -19.61 -17.42
C LYS A 496 24.39 -19.70 -16.73
N ASP A 497 23.62 -20.72 -17.09
CA ASP A 497 22.38 -21.11 -16.41
C ASP A 497 22.67 -21.94 -15.14
N ARG A 498 21.61 -22.49 -14.51
CA ARG A 498 21.71 -23.38 -13.34
C ARG A 498 22.47 -24.67 -13.62
N TRP A 499 22.45 -25.17 -14.86
CA TRP A 499 23.11 -26.41 -15.27
C TRP A 499 24.55 -26.18 -15.78
N GLY A 500 25.00 -24.93 -15.81
CA GLY A 500 26.33 -24.55 -16.28
C GLY A 500 26.41 -24.39 -17.81
N ASN A 501 25.29 -24.50 -18.51
CA ASN A 501 25.20 -24.34 -19.96
C ASN A 501 25.18 -22.86 -20.33
N THR A 502 25.81 -22.54 -21.46
CA THR A 502 25.74 -21.22 -22.08
C THR A 502 24.63 -21.17 -23.14
N PRO A 503 24.21 -19.98 -23.61
CA PRO A 503 23.28 -19.87 -24.73
C PRO A 503 23.77 -20.60 -25.99
N MET A 504 25.09 -20.70 -26.19
CA MET A 504 25.67 -21.45 -27.31
C MET A 504 25.48 -22.96 -27.12
N ASP A 505 25.65 -23.47 -25.89
CA ASP A 505 25.42 -24.87 -25.58
C ASP A 505 23.94 -25.24 -25.77
N GLU A 506 23.01 -24.36 -25.37
CA GLU A 506 21.58 -24.55 -25.63
C GLU A 506 21.26 -24.56 -27.13
N ALA A 507 21.80 -23.61 -27.91
CA ALA A 507 21.61 -23.59 -29.37
C ALA A 507 22.16 -24.85 -30.05
N VAL A 508 23.30 -25.39 -29.58
CA VAL A 508 23.85 -26.66 -30.08
C VAL A 508 22.95 -27.84 -29.70
N HIS A 509 22.46 -27.86 -28.45
CA HIS A 509 21.61 -28.94 -27.95
C HIS A 509 20.31 -29.07 -28.75
N PHE A 510 19.68 -27.94 -29.11
CA PHE A 510 18.45 -27.90 -29.91
C PHE A 510 18.69 -27.86 -31.43
N GLY A 511 19.94 -27.79 -31.88
CA GLY A 511 20.32 -27.91 -33.30
C GLY A 511 20.21 -26.64 -34.14
N HIS A 512 20.24 -25.46 -33.52
CA HIS A 512 20.09 -24.15 -34.19
C HIS A 512 21.45 -23.59 -34.67
N HIS A 513 21.95 -24.12 -35.78
CA HIS A 513 23.28 -23.79 -36.35
C HIS A 513 23.47 -22.30 -36.68
N ASP A 514 22.42 -21.61 -37.15
CA ASP A 514 22.47 -20.19 -37.50
C ASP A 514 22.72 -19.31 -36.27
N VAL A 515 22.09 -19.67 -35.14
CA VAL A 515 22.28 -18.99 -33.85
C VAL A 515 23.64 -19.29 -33.26
N VAL A 516 24.14 -20.52 -33.39
CA VAL A 516 25.50 -20.91 -32.94
C VAL A 516 26.55 -20.06 -33.65
N THR A 517 26.44 -19.90 -34.97
CA THR A 517 27.37 -19.09 -35.77
C THR A 517 27.37 -17.63 -35.28
N MET A 518 26.18 -17.07 -35.06
CA MET A 518 26.04 -15.71 -34.53
C MET A 518 26.65 -15.57 -33.13
N LEU A 519 26.38 -16.51 -32.22
CA LEU A 519 26.93 -16.47 -30.86
C LEU A 519 28.45 -16.61 -30.85
N GLN A 520 29.03 -17.45 -31.72
CA GLN A 520 30.48 -17.60 -31.88
C GLN A 520 31.13 -16.29 -32.37
N ASP A 521 30.54 -15.64 -33.36
CA ASP A 521 31.02 -14.36 -33.89
C ASP A 521 31.02 -13.25 -32.82
N TYR A 522 29.99 -13.22 -31.98
CA TYR A 522 29.89 -12.23 -30.90
C TYR A 522 30.80 -12.57 -29.71
N ASN A 523 30.97 -13.84 -29.38
CA ASN A 523 31.89 -14.27 -28.32
C ASN A 523 33.33 -13.84 -28.63
N ASN A 524 33.78 -13.99 -29.89
CA ASN A 524 35.10 -13.56 -30.32
C ASN A 524 35.32 -12.04 -30.28
N LYS A 525 34.22 -11.25 -30.32
CA LYS A 525 34.25 -9.78 -30.29
C LYS A 525 33.97 -9.20 -28.90
N TYR A 526 33.53 -10.02 -27.96
CA TYR A 526 33.09 -9.56 -26.65
C TYR A 526 34.30 -9.32 -25.74
N SER A 527 34.41 -8.10 -25.22
CA SER A 527 35.31 -7.74 -24.13
C SER A 527 34.48 -7.46 -22.88
N PRO A 528 34.69 -8.17 -21.75
CA PRO A 528 33.91 -7.95 -20.55
C PRO A 528 34.09 -6.51 -20.05
N PRO A 529 33.01 -5.81 -19.65
CA PRO A 529 33.11 -4.48 -19.08
C PRO A 529 33.71 -4.56 -17.66
N GLY A 530 35.02 -4.33 -17.54
CA GLY A 530 35.72 -4.03 -16.29
C GLY A 530 35.78 -5.17 -15.27
N GLY A 531 36.74 -6.09 -15.43
CA GLY A 531 37.21 -6.92 -14.31
C GLY A 531 37.90 -6.05 -13.26
N THR A 532 37.46 -6.16 -12.01
CA THR A 532 38.17 -5.62 -10.85
C THR A 532 39.62 -6.11 -10.85
N ASN A 533 40.54 -5.26 -10.39
CA ASN A 533 42.00 -5.54 -10.32
C ASN A 533 42.38 -6.80 -9.51
N GLU A 534 41.44 -7.49 -8.86
CA GLU A 534 41.71 -8.64 -8.00
C GLU A 534 42.08 -9.92 -8.79
N ASP A 535 41.57 -10.10 -10.01
CA ASP A 535 41.88 -11.31 -10.80
C ASP A 535 43.25 -11.22 -11.50
N LYS A 536 43.73 -9.99 -11.78
CA LYS A 536 45.06 -9.77 -12.36
C LYS A 536 46.18 -9.93 -11.32
N GLU A 537 45.91 -9.69 -10.05
CA GLU A 537 46.88 -9.92 -8.96
C GLU A 537 47.07 -11.42 -8.67
N LYS A 538 46.03 -12.25 -8.83
CA LYS A 538 46.16 -13.72 -8.72
C LYS A 538 46.98 -14.34 -9.85
N GLU A 539 46.79 -13.91 -11.09
CA GLU A 539 47.61 -14.39 -12.22
C GLU A 539 49.08 -13.95 -12.15
N MET A 540 49.38 -12.80 -11.51
CA MET A 540 50.77 -12.38 -11.24
C MET A 540 51.39 -13.11 -10.04
N ALA A 541 50.59 -13.49 -9.03
CA ALA A 541 51.06 -14.24 -7.88
C ALA A 541 51.47 -15.67 -8.25
N ASP A 542 50.69 -16.37 -9.08
CA ASP A 542 51.00 -17.75 -9.48
C ASP A 542 52.23 -17.83 -10.40
N LYS A 543 52.46 -16.82 -11.26
CA LYS A 543 53.66 -16.75 -12.10
C LYS A 543 54.95 -16.46 -11.33
N ASN A 544 54.87 -15.87 -10.14
CA ASN A 544 56.04 -15.57 -9.31
C ASN A 544 56.44 -16.73 -8.39
N ILE A 545 55.58 -17.74 -8.20
CA ILE A 545 55.88 -18.92 -7.38
C ILE A 545 56.61 -20.00 -8.22
N ASP A 546 56.30 -20.13 -9.51
CA ASP A 546 56.98 -21.06 -10.42
C ASP A 546 58.42 -20.63 -10.82
N GLY A 547 58.84 -19.41 -10.42
CA GLY A 547 60.21 -18.91 -10.62
C GLY A 547 61.14 -19.11 -9.42
N LEU A 548 60.67 -19.76 -8.34
CA LEU A 548 61.37 -19.85 -7.06
C LEU A 548 61.41 -21.27 -6.46
N ILE A 549 61.20 -22.30 -7.28
CA ILE A 549 61.43 -23.72 -6.93
C ILE A 549 62.55 -24.29 -7.80
#